data_AF-A0A1D6Q2M9-F1
#
_entry.id   AF-A0A1D6Q2M9-F1
#
_cell.length_a   1.000
_cell.length_b   1.000
_cell.length_c   1.000
_cell.angle_alpha   90.00
_cell.angle_beta   90.00
_cell.angle_gamma   90.00
#
_symmetry.space_group_name_H-M   'P 1'
#
loop_
_entity.id
_entity.type
_entity.pdbx_description
1 polymer ?
#
loop_
_entity_poly.entity_id
_entity_poly.type
_entity_poly.pdbx_seq_one_letter_code
_entity_poly.pdbx_strand_id
1 'polypeptide(L)'
;MVFVQQQISYSKTEHILHLRENIAQDQEKSDASKSQMEQLKEKICGTEREILQMETSLDELRRLQGQIDIKATERSTLLTQQHEKLAALSEENEDTDEELMEWQTKFEERIALLETKISKLAHLTMKHERDSDIKNICTKHNLGPVPEHPFTNDVAMNLTNRIKARLSSLENDLLDKKKSNEDQLDVLWKHYLKINARYSEVDGQIQSKIESMAPFPNILSNFQSGILRRRKDKEKERDAAEVELSKFNLSRIDERERHMFLGSGFWYSV
;
A
#
# COMPACT_ATOMS: atom_id res chain seq x y z
N MET A 1 -89.58 134.08 -33.64
CA MET A 1 -89.11 132.95 -34.48
C MET A 1 -87.67 132.55 -34.15
N VAL A 2 -86.73 133.49 -33.97
CA VAL A 2 -85.30 133.23 -33.68
C VAL A 2 -85.02 132.52 -32.33
N PHE A 3 -85.77 132.82 -31.27
CA PHE A 3 -85.49 132.30 -29.91
C PHE A 3 -85.79 130.79 -29.75
N VAL A 4 -86.83 130.30 -30.42
CA VAL A 4 -87.22 128.87 -30.40
C VAL A 4 -86.20 128.02 -31.17
N GLN A 5 -85.62 128.55 -32.25
CA GLN A 5 -84.55 127.88 -33.00
C GLN A 5 -83.25 127.76 -32.20
N GLN A 6 -82.92 128.75 -31.36
CA GLN A 6 -81.73 128.72 -30.50
C GLN A 6 -81.81 127.62 -29.42
N GLN A 7 -82.95 127.49 -28.74
CA GLN A 7 -83.16 126.44 -27.73
C GLN A 7 -83.18 125.03 -28.32
N ILE A 8 -83.81 124.85 -29.49
CA ILE A 8 -83.78 123.58 -30.21
C ILE A 8 -82.34 123.23 -30.64
N SER A 9 -81.54 124.22 -31.06
CA SER A 9 -80.15 124.00 -31.41
C SER A 9 -79.31 123.57 -30.20
N TYR A 10 -79.48 124.21 -29.04
CA TYR A 10 -78.69 123.90 -27.84
C TYR A 10 -79.02 122.50 -27.29
N SER A 11 -80.31 122.14 -27.22
CA SER A 11 -80.74 120.79 -26.80
C SER A 11 -80.27 119.69 -27.77
N LYS A 12 -80.24 119.97 -29.08
CA LYS A 12 -79.65 119.06 -30.06
C LYS A 12 -78.14 118.88 -29.85
N THR A 13 -77.42 119.96 -29.58
CA THR A 13 -75.96 119.89 -29.32
C THR A 13 -75.64 119.08 -28.07
N GLU A 14 -76.37 119.28 -26.97
CA GLU A 14 -76.21 118.49 -25.74
C GLU A 14 -76.51 117.00 -25.95
N HIS A 15 -77.60 116.67 -26.64
CA HIS A 15 -77.92 115.29 -26.98
C HIS A 15 -76.86 114.66 -27.90
N ILE A 16 -76.27 115.44 -28.81
CA ILE A 16 -75.16 114.98 -29.67
C ILE A 16 -73.89 114.72 -28.85
N LEU A 17 -73.58 115.55 -27.85
CA LEU A 17 -72.42 115.35 -26.97
C LEU A 17 -72.59 114.09 -26.12
N HIS A 18 -73.75 113.89 -25.49
CA HIS A 18 -74.01 112.70 -24.68
C HIS A 18 -73.98 111.41 -25.52
N LEU A 19 -74.50 111.45 -26.75
CA LEU A 19 -74.38 110.33 -27.69
C LEU A 19 -72.91 110.03 -28.02
N ARG A 20 -72.08 111.04 -28.26
CA ARG A 20 -70.64 110.85 -28.55
C ARG A 20 -69.90 110.24 -27.38
N GLU A 21 -70.22 110.64 -26.15
CA GLU A 21 -69.62 110.07 -24.94
C GLU A 21 -70.02 108.60 -24.74
N ASN A 22 -71.30 108.26 -24.92
CA ASN A 22 -71.75 106.86 -24.84
C ASN A 22 -71.08 105.99 -25.93
N ILE A 23 -70.97 106.51 -27.16
CA ILE A 23 -70.24 105.82 -28.25
C ILE A 23 -68.78 105.58 -27.88
N ALA A 24 -68.10 106.57 -27.29
CA ALA A 24 -66.72 106.44 -26.88
C ALA A 24 -66.55 105.38 -25.76
N GLN A 25 -67.45 105.37 -24.77
CA GLN A 25 -67.44 104.36 -23.70
C GLN A 25 -67.71 102.95 -24.22
N ASP A 26 -68.66 102.80 -25.14
CA ASP A 26 -68.95 101.50 -25.77
C ASP A 26 -67.77 101.02 -26.61
N GLN A 27 -67.06 101.93 -27.26
CA GLN A 27 -65.85 101.61 -28.03
C GLN A 27 -64.70 101.17 -27.12
N GLU A 28 -64.47 101.85 -25.99
CA GLU A 28 -63.47 101.46 -25.00
C GLU A 28 -63.77 100.08 -24.40
N LYS A 29 -65.03 99.81 -24.03
CA LYS A 29 -65.47 98.48 -23.55
C LYS A 29 -65.29 97.41 -24.61
N SER A 30 -65.58 97.72 -25.87
CA SER A 30 -65.36 96.82 -27.01
C SER A 30 -63.88 96.48 -27.16
N ASP A 31 -62.99 97.48 -27.10
CA ASP A 31 -61.54 97.28 -27.24
C ASP A 31 -60.95 96.51 -26.04
N ALA A 32 -61.41 96.77 -24.81
CA ALA A 32 -61.04 96.00 -23.63
C ALA A 32 -61.47 94.53 -23.75
N SER A 33 -62.72 94.30 -24.19
CA SER A 33 -63.24 92.95 -24.42
C SER A 33 -62.46 92.21 -25.51
N LYS A 34 -62.05 92.93 -26.56
CA LYS A 34 -61.20 92.38 -27.63
C LYS A 34 -59.80 92.01 -27.13
N SER A 35 -59.19 92.83 -26.29
CA SER A 35 -57.89 92.52 -25.66
C SER A 35 -57.98 91.28 -24.76
N GLN A 36 -59.03 91.18 -23.94
CA GLN A 36 -59.28 90.00 -23.10
C GLN A 36 -59.50 88.73 -23.94
N MET A 37 -60.27 88.83 -25.02
CA MET A 37 -60.49 87.72 -25.96
C MET A 37 -59.15 87.22 -26.52
N GLU A 38 -58.25 88.12 -26.91
CA GLU A 38 -56.96 87.74 -27.49
C GLU A 38 -56.05 87.08 -26.45
N GLN A 39 -56.02 87.58 -25.21
CA GLN A 39 -55.31 86.92 -24.11
C GLN A 39 -55.86 85.52 -23.81
N LEU A 40 -57.18 85.34 -23.87
CA LEU A 40 -57.81 84.03 -23.67
C LEU A 40 -57.44 83.07 -24.80
N LYS A 41 -57.42 83.52 -26.06
CA LYS A 41 -56.98 82.69 -27.19
C LYS A 41 -55.54 82.23 -27.04
N GLU A 42 -54.63 83.12 -26.62
CA GLU A 42 -53.22 82.75 -26.41
C GLU A 42 -53.09 81.69 -25.31
N LYS A 43 -53.81 81.85 -24.19
CA LYS A 43 -53.86 80.85 -23.13
C LYS A 43 -54.44 79.52 -23.60
N ILE A 44 -55.52 79.54 -24.38
CA ILE A 44 -56.13 78.34 -24.97
C ILE A 44 -55.11 77.62 -25.85
N CYS A 45 -54.45 78.34 -26.76
CA CYS A 45 -53.40 77.78 -27.62
C CYS A 45 -52.22 77.20 -26.82
N GLY A 46 -51.85 77.84 -25.70
CA GLY A 46 -50.87 77.32 -24.75
C GLY A 46 -51.31 75.99 -24.14
N THR A 47 -52.53 75.92 -23.61
CA THR A 47 -53.08 74.70 -23.00
C THR A 47 -53.28 73.57 -24.00
N GLU A 48 -53.67 73.87 -25.23
CA GLU A 48 -53.81 72.86 -26.30
C GLU A 48 -52.46 72.21 -26.63
N ARG A 49 -51.38 72.99 -26.63
CA ARG A 49 -50.03 72.46 -26.83
C ARG A 49 -49.60 71.55 -25.68
N GLU A 50 -49.91 71.93 -24.44
CA GLU A 50 -49.66 71.11 -23.25
C GLU A 50 -50.45 69.79 -23.29
N ILE A 51 -51.72 69.83 -23.71
CA ILE A 51 -52.55 68.63 -23.88
C ILE A 51 -51.91 67.68 -24.90
N LEU A 52 -51.51 68.17 -26.08
CA LEU A 52 -50.87 67.36 -27.10
C LEU A 52 -49.55 66.73 -26.59
N GLN A 53 -48.76 67.51 -25.84
CA GLN A 53 -47.53 67.00 -25.21
C GLN A 53 -47.83 65.91 -24.16
N MET A 54 -48.90 66.06 -23.36
CA MET A 54 -49.31 65.04 -22.41
C MET A 54 -49.82 63.77 -23.09
N GLU A 55 -50.61 63.90 -24.17
CA GLU A 55 -51.11 62.76 -24.95
C GLU A 55 -49.96 61.94 -25.54
N THR A 56 -48.99 62.60 -26.19
CA THR A 56 -47.80 61.93 -26.72
C THR A 56 -46.98 61.24 -25.63
N SER A 57 -46.80 61.88 -24.47
CA SER A 57 -46.10 61.28 -23.32
C SER A 57 -46.84 60.04 -22.77
N LEU A 58 -48.18 60.09 -22.75
CA LEU A 58 -49.03 59.02 -22.26
C LEU A 58 -48.97 57.79 -23.18
N ASP A 59 -48.98 58.00 -24.50
CA ASP A 59 -48.82 56.91 -25.47
C ASP A 59 -47.46 56.23 -25.35
N GLU A 60 -46.38 56.99 -25.12
CA GLU A 60 -45.07 56.41 -24.87
C GLU A 60 -45.03 55.56 -23.60
N LEU A 61 -45.63 56.03 -22.50
CA LEU A 61 -45.71 55.27 -21.24
C LEU A 61 -46.51 53.98 -21.40
N ARG A 62 -47.63 54.01 -22.12
CA ARG A 62 -48.42 52.79 -22.44
C ARG A 62 -47.60 51.78 -23.24
N ARG A 63 -46.81 52.25 -24.23
CA ARG A 63 -45.93 51.40 -25.02
C ARG A 63 -44.81 50.77 -24.18
N LEU A 64 -44.23 51.53 -23.24
CA LEU A 64 -43.21 51.02 -22.32
C LEU A 64 -43.78 49.98 -21.35
N GLN A 65 -44.98 50.22 -20.81
CA GLN A 65 -45.68 49.27 -19.95
C GLN A 65 -45.88 47.93 -20.67
N GLY A 66 -46.38 47.95 -21.92
CA GLY A 66 -46.54 46.73 -22.71
C GLY A 66 -45.23 45.94 -22.91
N GLN A 67 -44.10 46.63 -23.10
CA GLN A 67 -42.79 45.96 -23.17
C GLN A 67 -42.34 45.36 -21.84
N ILE A 68 -42.63 46.03 -20.72
CA ILE A 68 -42.33 45.51 -19.38
C ILE A 68 -43.11 44.21 -19.14
N ASP A 69 -44.40 44.21 -19.48
CA ASP A 69 -45.27 43.06 -19.30
C ASP A 69 -44.80 41.86 -20.16
N ILE A 70 -44.49 42.09 -21.43
CA ILE A 70 -43.93 41.05 -22.32
C ILE A 70 -42.63 40.50 -21.72
N LYS A 71 -41.67 41.35 -21.35
CA LYS A 71 -40.40 40.91 -20.75
C LYS A 71 -40.57 40.21 -19.40
N ALA A 72 -41.60 40.55 -18.62
CA ALA A 72 -41.91 39.87 -17.37
C ALA A 72 -42.38 38.44 -17.63
N THR A 73 -43.27 38.26 -18.62
CA THR A 73 -43.73 36.92 -19.03
C THR A 73 -42.60 36.07 -19.59
N GLU A 74 -41.74 36.61 -20.46
CA GLU A 74 -40.56 35.91 -21.01
C GLU A 74 -39.60 35.45 -19.92
N ARG A 75 -39.34 36.30 -18.91
CA ARG A 75 -38.48 35.93 -17.78
C ARG A 75 -39.08 34.81 -16.94
N SER A 76 -40.39 34.84 -16.71
CA SER A 76 -41.08 33.80 -15.95
C SER A 76 -41.03 32.46 -16.67
N THR A 77 -41.30 32.42 -17.98
CA THR A 77 -41.28 31.17 -18.75
C THR A 77 -39.87 30.59 -18.85
N LEU A 78 -38.85 31.42 -19.08
CA LEU A 78 -37.46 30.98 -19.09
C LEU A 78 -37.04 30.39 -17.74
N LEU A 79 -37.45 31.02 -16.63
CA LEU A 79 -37.14 30.52 -15.30
C LEU A 79 -37.77 29.15 -15.05
N THR A 80 -39.04 28.96 -15.44
CA THR A 80 -39.71 27.66 -15.33
C THR A 80 -38.99 26.59 -16.15
N GLN A 81 -38.64 26.88 -17.40
CA GLN A 81 -37.88 25.95 -18.26
C GLN A 81 -36.51 25.59 -17.67
N GLN A 82 -35.82 26.54 -17.05
CA GLN A 82 -34.55 26.26 -16.38
C GLN A 82 -34.72 25.31 -15.19
N HIS A 83 -35.75 25.49 -14.37
CA HIS A 83 -36.05 24.60 -13.26
C HIS A 83 -36.43 23.19 -13.74
N GLU A 84 -37.27 23.08 -14.78
CA GLU A 84 -37.63 21.80 -15.39
C GLU A 84 -36.39 21.06 -15.92
N LYS A 85 -35.49 21.77 -16.61
CA LYS A 85 -34.24 21.19 -17.10
C LYS A 85 -33.33 20.71 -15.97
N LEU A 86 -33.21 21.48 -14.89
CA LEU A 86 -32.42 21.08 -13.72
C LEU A 86 -33.02 19.86 -13.01
N ALA A 87 -34.35 19.78 -12.90
CA ALA A 87 -35.04 18.63 -12.33
C ALA A 87 -34.80 17.36 -13.17
N ALA A 88 -34.98 17.45 -14.49
CA ALA A 88 -34.75 16.31 -15.39
C ALA A 88 -33.30 15.81 -15.36
N LEU A 89 -32.32 16.72 -15.32
CA LEU A 89 -30.89 16.36 -15.17
C LEU A 89 -30.57 15.71 -13.82
N SER A 90 -31.32 16.07 -12.76
CA SER A 90 -31.13 15.47 -11.44
C SER A 90 -31.61 14.02 -11.41
N GLU A 91 -32.76 13.74 -12.02
CA GLU A 91 -33.35 12.40 -12.10
C GLU A 91 -32.46 11.44 -12.91
N GLU A 92 -31.97 11.86 -14.08
CA GLU A 92 -31.10 11.03 -14.93
C GLU A 92 -29.76 10.66 -14.25
N ASN A 93 -29.22 11.55 -13.41
CA ASN A 93 -27.99 11.28 -12.67
C ASN A 93 -28.19 10.30 -11.50
N GLU A 94 -29.35 10.32 -10.84
CA GLU A 94 -29.64 9.45 -9.68
C GLU A 94 -29.69 7.97 -10.09
N ASP A 95 -30.35 7.65 -11.21
CA ASP A 95 -30.42 6.28 -11.75
C ASP A 95 -29.03 5.74 -12.16
N THR A 96 -28.15 6.61 -12.67
CA THR A 96 -26.79 6.24 -13.05
C THR A 96 -25.92 5.91 -11.83
N ASP A 97 -26.12 6.64 -10.72
CA ASP A 97 -25.38 6.42 -9.48
C ASP A 97 -25.81 5.13 -8.77
N GLU A 98 -27.10 4.75 -8.81
CA GLU A 98 -27.57 3.50 -8.21
C GLU A 98 -27.03 2.26 -8.94
N GLU A 99 -27.14 2.20 -10.27
CA GLU A 99 -26.58 1.09 -11.05
C GLU A 99 -25.05 0.98 -10.88
N LEU A 100 -24.34 2.12 -10.82
CA LEU A 100 -22.89 2.14 -10.60
C LEU A 100 -22.53 1.59 -9.22
N MET A 101 -23.27 1.95 -8.17
CA MET A 101 -23.06 1.45 -6.81
C MET A 101 -23.34 -0.05 -6.71
N GLU A 102 -24.37 -0.56 -7.40
CA GLU A 102 -24.61 -2.00 -7.49
C GLU A 102 -23.44 -2.73 -8.17
N TRP A 103 -22.96 -2.18 -9.29
CA TRP A 103 -21.83 -2.75 -10.04
C TRP A 103 -20.55 -2.75 -9.19
N GLN A 104 -20.28 -1.65 -8.50
CA GLN A 104 -19.16 -1.55 -7.58
C GLN A 104 -19.25 -2.61 -6.48
N THR A 105 -20.41 -2.73 -5.84
CA THR A 105 -20.64 -3.72 -4.77
C THR A 105 -20.44 -5.15 -5.27
N LYS A 106 -21.05 -5.52 -6.41
CA LYS A 106 -20.89 -6.86 -7.03
C LYS A 106 -19.44 -7.15 -7.39
N PHE A 107 -18.69 -6.14 -7.84
CA PHE A 107 -17.28 -6.28 -8.17
C PHE A 107 -16.42 -6.51 -6.92
N GLU A 108 -16.64 -5.73 -5.86
CA GLU A 108 -15.96 -5.88 -4.57
C GLU A 108 -16.24 -7.26 -3.94
N GLU A 109 -17.50 -7.72 -3.94
CA GLU A 109 -17.87 -9.06 -3.49
C GLU A 109 -17.16 -10.16 -4.29
N ARG A 110 -17.02 -9.97 -5.61
CA ARG A 110 -16.34 -10.92 -6.48
C ARG A 110 -14.85 -10.98 -6.18
N ILE A 111 -14.21 -9.84 -5.92
CA ILE A 111 -12.80 -9.77 -5.51
C ILE A 111 -12.62 -10.53 -4.20
N ALA A 112 -13.41 -10.23 -3.17
CA ALA A 112 -13.32 -10.88 -1.86
C ALA A 112 -13.51 -12.41 -1.98
N LEU A 113 -14.46 -12.86 -2.80
CA LEU A 113 -14.65 -14.28 -3.07
C LEU A 113 -13.44 -14.92 -3.75
N LEU A 114 -12.79 -14.22 -4.69
CA LEU A 114 -11.61 -14.74 -5.38
C LEU A 114 -10.40 -14.79 -4.44
N GLU A 115 -10.19 -13.77 -3.62
CA GLU A 115 -9.12 -13.74 -2.62
C GLU A 115 -9.23 -14.89 -1.62
N THR A 116 -10.43 -15.13 -1.07
CA THR A 116 -10.65 -16.26 -0.17
C THR A 116 -10.41 -17.62 -0.83
N LYS A 117 -10.73 -17.77 -2.13
CA LYS A 117 -10.41 -18.99 -2.89
C LYS A 117 -8.91 -19.16 -3.07
N ILE A 118 -8.19 -18.09 -3.43
CA ILE A 118 -6.73 -18.10 -3.57
C ILE A 118 -6.07 -18.47 -2.24
N SER A 119 -6.48 -17.85 -1.13
CA SER A 119 -5.93 -18.16 0.21
C SER A 119 -6.20 -19.62 0.62
N LYS A 120 -7.41 -20.14 0.36
CA LYS A 120 -7.74 -21.55 0.63
C LYS A 120 -6.87 -22.50 -0.20
N LEU A 121 -6.69 -22.22 -1.49
CA LEU A 121 -5.84 -23.03 -2.36
C LEU A 121 -4.38 -22.99 -1.92
N ALA A 122 -3.83 -21.81 -1.61
CA ALA A 122 -2.47 -21.66 -1.10
C ALA A 122 -2.25 -22.47 0.19
N HIS A 123 -3.19 -22.38 1.14
CA HIS A 123 -3.14 -23.14 2.38
C HIS A 123 -3.19 -24.66 2.15
N LEU A 124 -3.99 -25.13 1.18
CA LEU A 124 -4.03 -26.55 0.81
C LEU A 124 -2.73 -27.03 0.17
N THR A 125 -2.12 -26.24 -0.72
CA THR A 125 -0.83 -26.56 -1.34
C THR A 125 0.28 -26.66 -0.30
N MET A 126 0.41 -25.64 0.58
CA MET A 126 1.42 -25.66 1.65
C MET A 126 1.23 -26.85 2.59
N LYS A 127 -0.03 -27.18 2.91
CA LYS A 127 -0.35 -28.35 3.72
C LYS A 127 0.07 -29.65 3.04
N HIS A 128 -0.21 -29.79 1.74
CA HIS A 128 0.18 -30.96 0.97
C HIS A 128 1.70 -31.12 0.90
N GLU A 129 2.44 -30.03 0.63
CA GLU A 129 3.91 -30.02 0.62
C GLU A 129 4.47 -30.46 1.98
N ARG A 130 4.01 -29.83 3.07
CA ARG A 130 4.40 -30.20 4.44
C ARG A 130 4.15 -31.69 4.72
N ASP A 131 2.96 -32.19 4.39
CA ASP A 131 2.58 -33.57 4.68
C ASP A 131 3.44 -34.55 3.84
N SER A 132 3.76 -34.19 2.59
CA SER A 132 4.69 -34.94 1.73
C SER A 132 6.11 -34.99 2.29
N ASP A 133 6.64 -33.85 2.76
CA ASP A 133 7.98 -33.77 3.34
C ASP A 133 8.09 -34.58 4.63
N ILE A 134 7.10 -34.45 5.52
CA ILE A 134 7.04 -35.24 6.75
C ILE A 134 7.01 -36.73 6.42
N LYS A 135 6.16 -37.15 5.47
CA LYS A 135 6.07 -38.56 5.05
C LYS A 135 7.40 -39.07 4.50
N ASN A 136 8.06 -38.29 3.64
CA ASN A 136 9.35 -38.63 3.06
C ASN A 136 10.43 -38.81 4.13
N ILE A 137 10.56 -37.85 5.05
CA ILE A 137 11.55 -37.90 6.15
C ILE A 137 11.28 -39.11 7.05
N CYS A 138 10.04 -39.30 7.49
CA CYS A 138 9.68 -40.41 8.36
C CYS A 138 9.92 -41.77 7.70
N THR A 139 9.60 -41.92 6.42
CA THR A 139 9.82 -43.17 5.67
C THR A 139 11.32 -43.41 5.47
N LYS A 140 12.06 -42.40 5.00
CA LYS A 140 13.50 -42.51 4.70
C LYS A 140 14.33 -42.83 5.94
N HIS A 141 13.95 -42.29 7.10
CA HIS A 141 14.68 -42.48 8.36
C HIS A 141 14.03 -43.51 9.30
N ASN A 142 13.05 -44.28 8.81
CA ASN A 142 12.34 -45.31 9.56
C ASN A 142 11.81 -44.80 10.92
N LEU A 143 11.28 -43.57 10.93
CA LEU A 143 10.70 -42.94 12.12
C LEU A 143 9.28 -43.45 12.36
N GLY A 144 9.10 -44.77 12.26
CA GLY A 144 7.84 -45.49 12.49
C GLY A 144 6.72 -45.22 11.48
N PRO A 145 5.51 -45.76 11.78
CA PRO A 145 4.38 -45.68 10.87
C PRO A 145 3.88 -44.25 10.76
N VAL A 146 3.54 -43.87 9.53
CA VAL A 146 2.96 -42.57 9.20
C VAL A 146 1.51 -42.82 8.73
N PRO A 147 0.52 -42.06 9.24
CA PRO A 147 -0.86 -42.15 8.79
C PRO A 147 -1.00 -41.87 7.29
N GLU A 148 -2.16 -42.19 6.71
CA GLU A 148 -2.47 -41.72 5.35
C GLU A 148 -2.76 -40.21 5.32
N HIS A 149 -2.36 -39.56 4.24
CA HIS A 149 -2.52 -38.12 4.00
C HIS A 149 -3.94 -37.79 3.50
N PRO A 150 -4.47 -36.57 3.77
CA PRO A 150 -3.78 -35.42 4.38
C PRO A 150 -3.81 -35.44 5.91
N PHE A 151 -2.73 -34.95 6.53
CA PHE A 151 -2.59 -34.91 7.99
C PHE A 151 -3.48 -33.84 8.61
N THR A 152 -3.98 -34.07 9.81
CA THR A 152 -4.45 -32.97 10.66
C THR A 152 -3.24 -32.18 11.18
N ASN A 153 -3.45 -30.94 11.63
CA ASN A 153 -2.36 -30.14 12.15
C ASN A 153 -1.69 -30.79 13.38
N ASP A 154 -2.48 -31.44 14.23
CA ASP A 154 -1.96 -32.15 15.41
C ASP A 154 -1.10 -33.36 15.02
N VAL A 155 -1.53 -34.12 14.01
CA VAL A 155 -0.76 -35.25 13.48
C VAL A 155 0.56 -34.75 12.87
N ALA A 156 0.52 -33.71 12.05
CA ALA A 156 1.71 -33.11 11.47
C ALA A 156 2.68 -32.60 12.54
N MET A 157 2.16 -31.96 13.60
CA MET A 157 2.95 -31.49 14.74
C MET A 157 3.61 -32.65 15.49
N ASN A 158 2.86 -33.72 15.78
CA ASN A 158 3.39 -34.89 16.46
C ASN A 158 4.53 -35.55 15.67
N LEU A 159 4.33 -35.77 14.37
CA LEU A 159 5.36 -36.32 13.48
C LEU A 159 6.60 -35.40 13.42
N THR A 160 6.38 -34.09 13.38
CA THR A 160 7.46 -33.09 13.44
C THR A 160 8.24 -33.19 14.75
N ASN A 161 7.56 -33.34 15.88
CA ASN A 161 8.21 -33.51 17.18
C ASN A 161 9.01 -34.81 17.25
N ARG A 162 8.52 -35.89 16.62
CA ARG A 162 9.26 -37.15 16.50
C ARG A 162 10.54 -36.98 15.67
N ILE A 163 10.46 -36.25 14.55
CA ILE A 163 11.63 -35.91 13.72
C ILE A 163 12.64 -35.11 14.55
N LYS A 164 12.19 -34.08 15.28
CA LYS A 164 13.03 -33.26 16.16
C LYS A 164 13.71 -34.07 17.25
N ALA A 165 12.97 -34.96 17.92
CA ALA A 165 13.52 -35.82 18.95
C ALA A 165 14.62 -36.74 18.41
N ARG A 166 14.40 -37.33 17.22
CA ARG A 166 15.43 -38.17 16.58
C ARG A 166 16.66 -37.34 16.20
N LEU A 167 16.46 -36.15 15.64
CA LEU A 167 17.54 -35.25 15.26
C LEU A 167 18.39 -34.89 16.49
N SER A 168 17.76 -34.46 17.59
CA SER A 168 18.46 -34.14 18.83
C SER A 168 19.22 -35.34 19.41
N SER A 169 18.65 -36.55 19.37
CA SER A 169 19.36 -37.76 19.83
C SER A 169 20.64 -38.01 19.02
N LEU A 170 20.59 -37.84 17.70
CA LEU A 170 21.74 -38.05 16.81
C LEU A 170 22.80 -36.96 17.00
N GLU A 171 22.40 -35.71 17.23
CA GLU A 171 23.32 -34.63 17.54
C GLU A 171 24.10 -34.89 18.84
N ASN A 172 23.40 -35.35 19.88
CA ASN A 172 24.03 -35.72 21.16
C ASN A 172 24.98 -36.91 21.00
N ASP A 173 24.53 -38.00 20.35
CA ASP A 173 25.37 -39.18 20.09
C ASP A 173 26.66 -38.81 19.33
N LEU A 174 26.55 -37.91 18.35
CA LEU A 174 27.68 -37.43 17.57
C LEU A 174 28.63 -36.58 18.42
N LEU A 175 28.09 -35.69 19.26
CA LEU A 175 28.85 -34.86 20.17
C LEU A 175 29.63 -35.71 21.18
N ASP A 176 28.97 -36.69 21.79
CA ASP A 176 29.58 -37.59 22.77
C ASP A 176 30.70 -38.42 22.14
N LYS A 177 30.50 -38.93 20.92
CA LYS A 177 31.54 -39.64 20.17
C LYS A 177 32.74 -38.75 19.84
N LYS A 178 32.52 -37.49 19.45
CA LYS A 178 33.61 -36.54 19.21
C LYS A 178 34.44 -36.30 20.47
N LYS A 179 33.76 -36.09 21.60
CA LYS A 179 34.42 -35.91 22.90
C LYS A 179 35.19 -37.15 23.32
N SER A 180 34.60 -38.33 23.19
CA SER A 180 35.28 -39.60 23.47
C SER A 180 36.53 -39.79 22.60
N ASN A 181 36.50 -39.40 21.32
CA ASN A 181 37.67 -39.48 20.45
C ASN A 181 38.75 -38.46 20.87
N GLU A 182 38.37 -37.25 21.27
CA GLU A 182 39.29 -36.23 21.77
C GLU A 182 39.98 -36.69 23.06
N ASP A 183 39.23 -37.26 24.01
CA ASP A 183 39.77 -37.82 25.25
C ASP A 183 40.74 -38.98 24.97
N GLN A 184 40.41 -39.89 24.04
CA GLN A 184 41.31 -40.97 23.64
C GLN A 184 42.60 -40.45 22.99
N LEU A 185 42.48 -39.42 22.14
CA LEU A 185 43.64 -38.80 21.50
C LEU A 185 44.57 -38.16 22.54
N ASP A 186 44.03 -37.47 23.54
CA ASP A 186 44.79 -36.89 24.64
C ASP A 186 45.53 -37.96 25.46
N VAL A 187 44.86 -39.09 25.77
CA VAL A 187 45.49 -40.21 26.48
C VAL A 187 46.66 -40.79 25.67
N LEU A 188 46.47 -41.05 24.38
CA LEU A 188 47.52 -41.55 23.49
C LEU A 188 48.68 -40.56 23.37
N TRP A 189 48.36 -39.27 23.26
CA TRP A 189 49.36 -38.21 23.19
C TRP A 189 50.20 -38.12 24.46
N LYS A 190 49.57 -38.16 25.64
CA LYS A 190 50.26 -38.21 26.94
C LYS A 190 51.15 -39.45 27.07
N HIS A 191 50.67 -40.61 26.62
CA HIS A 191 51.45 -41.84 26.64
C HIS A 191 52.67 -41.77 25.71
N TYR A 192 52.47 -41.25 24.49
CA TYR A 192 53.54 -40.98 23.54
C TYR A 192 54.60 -40.04 24.12
N LEU A 193 54.20 -38.90 24.70
CA LEU A 193 55.12 -37.96 25.34
C LEU A 193 55.93 -38.61 26.45
N LYS A 194 55.31 -39.46 27.28
CA LYS A 194 55.99 -40.18 28.36
C LYS A 194 57.04 -41.17 27.83
N ILE A 195 56.70 -41.95 26.79
CA ILE A 195 57.65 -42.88 26.17
C ILE A 195 58.79 -42.10 25.51
N ASN A 196 58.47 -41.04 24.79
CA ASN A 196 59.48 -40.24 24.10
C ASN A 196 60.47 -39.60 25.09
N ALA A 197 59.97 -39.09 26.22
CA ALA A 197 60.82 -38.58 27.30
C ALA A 197 61.78 -39.65 27.87
N ARG A 198 61.27 -40.87 28.10
CA ARG A 198 62.12 -42.01 28.53
C ARG A 198 63.14 -42.41 27.47
N TYR A 199 62.75 -42.41 26.20
CA TYR A 199 63.66 -42.69 25.10
C TYR A 199 64.80 -41.67 25.08
N SER A 200 64.49 -40.37 25.17
CA SER A 200 65.50 -39.30 25.27
C SER A 200 66.42 -39.45 26.47
N GLU A 201 65.90 -39.87 27.64
CA GLU A 201 66.72 -40.13 28.83
C GLU A 201 67.70 -41.29 28.61
N VAL A 202 67.22 -42.42 28.10
CA VAL A 202 68.05 -43.60 27.82
C VAL A 202 69.09 -43.27 26.74
N ASP A 203 68.70 -42.55 25.70
CA ASP A 203 69.62 -42.10 24.65
C ASP A 203 70.71 -41.19 25.22
N GLY A 204 70.36 -40.25 26.10
CA GLY A 204 71.31 -39.42 26.83
C GLY A 204 72.25 -40.23 27.73
N GLN A 205 71.75 -41.26 28.44
CA GLN A 205 72.59 -42.17 29.23
C GLN A 205 73.57 -42.96 28.35
N ILE A 206 73.10 -43.47 27.21
CA ILE A 206 73.94 -44.19 26.24
C ILE A 206 75.04 -43.25 25.73
N GLN A 207 74.68 -42.03 25.33
CA GLN A 207 75.61 -41.05 24.80
C GLN A 207 76.68 -40.65 25.84
N SER A 208 76.26 -40.37 27.08
CA SER A 208 77.18 -40.09 28.20
C SER A 208 78.13 -41.25 28.47
N LYS A 209 77.63 -42.50 28.42
CA LYS A 209 78.46 -43.69 28.62
C LYS A 209 79.47 -43.88 27.47
N ILE A 210 79.06 -43.67 26.23
CA ILE A 210 79.96 -43.66 25.06
C ILE A 210 81.07 -42.63 25.23
N GLU A 211 80.72 -41.39 25.60
CA GLU A 211 81.67 -40.30 25.83
C GLU A 211 82.64 -40.61 26.98
N SER A 212 82.17 -41.23 28.07
CA SER A 212 83.03 -41.65 29.19
C SER A 212 83.99 -42.80 28.85
N MET A 213 83.65 -43.63 27.86
CA MET A 213 84.46 -44.76 27.39
C MET A 213 85.37 -44.40 26.21
N ALA A 214 85.30 -43.16 25.71
CA ALA A 214 86.14 -42.64 24.64
C ALA A 214 87.67 -42.80 24.83
N PRO A 215 88.25 -42.94 26.05
CA PRO A 215 89.68 -43.22 26.20
C PRO A 215 90.12 -44.64 25.81
N PHE A 216 89.21 -45.60 25.54
CA PHE A 216 89.53 -47.01 25.22
C PHE A 216 89.00 -47.43 23.83
N PRO A 217 89.77 -47.26 22.73
CA PRO A 217 89.23 -47.26 21.36
C PRO A 217 88.83 -48.62 20.78
N ASN A 218 89.53 -49.71 21.14
CA ASN A 218 89.42 -50.99 20.41
C ASN A 218 88.19 -51.85 20.78
N ILE A 219 87.59 -51.63 21.96
CA ILE A 219 86.44 -52.43 22.41
C ILE A 219 85.11 -51.79 21.96
N LEU A 220 85.07 -50.46 21.86
CA LEU A 220 83.86 -49.72 21.52
C LEU A 220 83.41 -49.94 20.06
N SER A 221 84.34 -49.96 19.10
CA SER A 221 84.01 -50.02 17.67
C SER A 221 83.32 -51.33 17.27
N ASN A 222 83.76 -52.46 17.84
CA ASN A 222 83.18 -53.76 17.58
C ASN A 222 81.78 -53.90 18.20
N PHE A 223 81.56 -53.33 19.38
CA PHE A 223 80.26 -53.38 20.06
C PHE A 223 79.22 -52.45 19.41
N GLN A 224 79.63 -51.23 19.03
CA GLN A 224 78.77 -50.29 18.29
C GLN A 224 78.42 -50.80 16.90
N SER A 225 79.38 -51.37 16.15
CA SER A 225 79.13 -52.02 14.86
C SER A 225 78.10 -53.16 14.98
N GLY A 226 78.21 -53.99 16.02
CA GLY A 226 77.25 -55.06 16.29
C GLY A 226 75.84 -54.57 16.65
N ILE A 227 75.72 -53.52 17.47
CA ILE A 227 74.41 -52.94 17.84
C ILE A 227 73.75 -52.25 16.64
N LEU A 228 74.52 -51.46 15.87
CA LEU A 228 74.01 -50.75 14.70
C LEU A 228 73.46 -51.72 13.65
N ARG A 229 74.15 -52.85 13.45
CA ARG A 229 73.68 -53.92 12.57
C ARG A 229 72.34 -54.52 13.05
N ARG A 230 72.25 -54.89 14.33
CA ARG A 230 71.00 -55.41 14.92
C ARG A 230 69.83 -54.43 14.84
N ARG A 231 70.09 -53.13 15.03
CA ARG A 231 69.06 -52.09 14.89
C ARG A 231 68.54 -52.02 13.46
N LYS A 232 69.45 -52.00 12.48
CA LYS A 232 69.10 -51.93 11.05
C LYS A 232 68.33 -53.17 10.58
N ASP A 233 68.65 -54.34 11.14
CA ASP A 233 67.91 -55.57 10.86
C ASP A 233 66.49 -55.51 11.45
N LYS A 234 66.32 -54.97 12.66
CA LYS A 234 65.00 -54.77 13.29
C LYS A 234 64.13 -53.72 12.60
N GLU A 235 64.73 -52.65 12.09
CA GLU A 235 64.03 -51.63 11.29
C GLU A 235 63.45 -52.24 10.01
N LYS A 236 64.25 -53.04 9.28
CA LYS A 236 63.76 -53.77 8.10
C LYS A 236 62.65 -54.76 8.42
N GLU A 237 62.73 -55.47 9.56
CA GLU A 237 61.69 -56.41 9.99
C GLU A 237 60.37 -55.68 10.28
N ARG A 238 60.43 -54.50 10.90
CA ARG A 238 59.25 -53.67 11.15
C ARG A 238 58.65 -53.15 9.84
N ASP A 239 59.46 -52.59 8.95
CA ASP A 239 58.97 -52.04 7.69
C ASP A 239 58.35 -53.16 6.82
N ALA A 240 58.91 -54.37 6.86
CA ALA A 240 58.31 -55.55 6.22
C ALA A 240 56.96 -55.93 6.86
N ALA A 241 56.85 -55.92 8.18
CA ALA A 241 55.61 -56.20 8.88
C ALA A 241 54.52 -55.14 8.58
N GLU A 242 54.89 -53.86 8.45
CA GLU A 242 53.99 -52.77 8.11
C GLU A 242 53.43 -52.91 6.68
N VAL A 243 54.28 -53.33 5.74
CA VAL A 243 53.85 -53.68 4.37
C VAL A 243 52.88 -54.87 4.39
N GLU A 244 53.15 -55.92 5.17
CA GLU A 244 52.23 -57.06 5.26
C GLU A 244 50.89 -56.69 5.91
N LEU A 245 50.90 -55.86 6.95
CA LEU A 245 49.68 -55.37 7.59
C LEU A 245 48.83 -54.52 6.63
N SER A 246 49.47 -53.74 5.74
CA SER A 246 48.78 -52.94 4.73
C SER A 246 48.00 -53.77 3.69
N LYS A 247 48.33 -55.06 3.53
CA LYS A 247 47.64 -55.98 2.61
C LYS A 247 46.34 -56.54 3.17
N PHE A 248 46.09 -56.43 4.47
CA PHE A 248 44.85 -56.88 5.08
C PHE A 248 43.79 -55.78 5.04
N ASN A 249 42.65 -56.05 4.39
CA ASN A 249 41.49 -55.17 4.42
C ASN A 249 40.90 -55.11 5.85
N LEU A 250 41.20 -54.03 6.58
CA LEU A 250 40.71 -53.79 7.95
C LEU A 250 39.17 -53.83 8.04
N SER A 251 38.49 -53.46 6.97
CA SER A 251 37.03 -53.54 6.82
C SER A 251 36.47 -54.96 6.95
N ARG A 252 37.24 -56.00 6.63
CA ARG A 252 36.81 -57.41 6.72
C ARG A 252 36.95 -58.00 8.13
N ILE A 253 37.79 -57.41 8.98
CA ILE A 253 38.00 -57.88 10.36
C ILE A 253 36.83 -57.43 11.24
N ASP A 254 36.40 -56.18 11.08
CA ASP A 254 35.28 -55.59 11.82
C ASP A 254 33.96 -56.36 11.57
N GLU A 255 33.74 -56.85 10.34
CA GLU A 255 32.59 -57.69 9.98
C GLU A 255 32.61 -59.06 10.68
N ARG A 256 33.81 -59.68 10.81
CA ARG A 256 33.98 -60.99 11.44
C ARG A 256 33.83 -60.90 12.96
N GLU A 257 34.27 -59.81 13.58
CA GLU A 257 34.06 -59.56 15.01
C GLU A 257 32.59 -59.30 15.33
N ARG A 258 31.85 -58.56 14.49
CA ARG A 258 30.38 -58.41 14.65
C ARG A 258 29.65 -59.75 14.60
N HIS A 259 30.08 -60.68 13.75
CA HIS A 259 29.52 -62.03 13.70
C HIS A 259 29.89 -62.90 14.92
N MET A 260 31.03 -62.66 15.57
CA MET A 260 31.37 -63.36 16.83
C MET A 260 30.53 -62.90 18.01
N PHE A 261 30.13 -61.61 18.07
CA PHE A 261 29.25 -61.11 19.14
C PHE A 261 27.79 -61.55 19.01
N LEU A 262 27.32 -61.91 17.82
CA LEU A 262 25.95 -62.42 17.60
C LEU A 262 25.81 -63.93 17.85
N GLY A 263 26.91 -64.69 17.93
CA GLY A 263 26.90 -66.15 18.10
C GLY A 263 26.91 -66.65 19.55
N SER A 264 27.17 -65.79 20.54
CA SER A 264 27.32 -66.17 21.95
C SER A 264 26.06 -65.97 22.81
N GLY A 265 24.92 -65.61 22.22
CA GLY A 265 23.66 -65.36 22.93
C GLY A 265 22.76 -66.58 23.19
N PHE A 266 23.17 -67.81 22.89
CA PHE A 266 22.28 -68.99 22.94
C PHE A 266 22.46 -69.92 24.16
N TRP A 267 23.03 -69.43 25.26
CA TRP A 267 23.05 -70.16 26.53
C TRP A 267 22.82 -69.21 27.69
N TYR A 268 21.56 -68.80 27.92
CA TYR A 268 21.00 -68.53 29.25
C TYR A 268 19.49 -68.25 29.09
N SER A 269 18.66 -69.26 29.31
CA SER A 269 17.33 -69.10 29.91
C SER A 269 16.81 -70.46 30.39
N VAL A 270 16.40 -70.48 31.65
CA VAL A 270 15.47 -71.43 32.28
C VAL A 270 14.10 -71.29 31.61
#